data_AF-V9GH40-F1
#
_entry.id   AF-V9GH40-F1
#
_cell.length_a   1.000
_cell.length_b   1.000
_cell.length_c   1.000
_cell.angle_alpha   90.00
_cell.angle_beta   90.00
_cell.angle_gamma   90.00
#
_symmetry.space_group_name_H-M   'P 1'
#
loop_
_entity.id
_entity.type
_entity.pdbx_description
1 polymer ?
#
loop_
_entity_poly.entity_id
_entity_poly.type
_entity_poly.pdbx_seq_one_letter_code
_entity_poly.pdbx_strand_id
1 'polypeptide(L)'
;MYRDYKTGEMTGVKLANGQPVELSGDAPISQLDVYGKGMYRAQRNGTLLGINILTAKPAFRVTTGADLHESTLKTGDMLIVQAEGKLLGVKIPASLR
;
A
#
# COMPACT_ATOMS: atom_id res chain seq x y z
N MET A 1 1.52 -11.73 6.84
CA MET A 1 2.65 -10.99 6.24
C MET A 1 3.81 -11.08 7.21
N TYR A 2 5.05 -11.04 6.72
CA TYR A 2 6.24 -11.04 7.57
C TYR A 2 7.28 -10.06 7.00
N ARG A 3 8.17 -9.55 7.86
CA ARG A 3 9.33 -8.79 7.41
C ARG A 3 10.41 -9.75 6.96
N ASP A 4 10.89 -9.59 5.73
CA ASP A 4 12.09 -10.27 5.27
C ASP A 4 13.32 -9.54 5.84
N TYR A 5 14.05 -10.19 6.74
CA TYR A 5 15.22 -9.59 7.38
C TYR A 5 16.45 -9.49 6.46
N LYS A 6 16.45 -10.16 5.31
CA LYS A 6 17.54 -10.05 4.32
C LYS A 6 17.41 -8.78 3.49
N THR A 7 16.19 -8.44 3.10
CA THR A 7 15.91 -7.29 2.23
C THR A 7 15.40 -6.07 2.99
N GLY A 8 14.90 -6.26 4.23
CA GLY A 8 14.23 -5.22 5.01
C GLY A 8 12.79 -4.94 4.55
N GLU A 9 12.33 -5.63 3.50
CA GLU A 9 11.01 -5.45 2.91
C GLU A 9 9.92 -6.26 3.63
N MET A 10 8.67 -5.93 3.35
CA MET A 10 7.53 -6.73 3.78
C MET A 10 7.17 -7.72 2.68
N THR A 11 6.97 -8.99 3.07
CA THR A 11 6.53 -10.05 2.16
C THR A 11 5.17 -10.58 2.56
N GLY A 12 4.30 -10.71 1.56
CA GLY A 12 3.01 -11.39 1.67
C GLY A 12 3.13 -12.87 1.30
N VAL A 13 2.28 -13.72 1.88
CA VAL A 13 2.12 -15.10 1.42
C VAL A 13 0.65 -15.33 1.13
N LYS A 14 0.34 -15.77 -0.09
CA LYS A 14 -1.02 -16.14 -0.47
C LYS A 14 -1.36 -17.49 0.15
N LEU A 15 -2.23 -17.48 1.17
CA LEU A 15 -2.56 -18.70 1.93
C LEU A 15 -3.18 -19.82 1.07
N ALA A 16 -3.88 -19.46 0.00
CA ALA A 16 -4.52 -20.43 -0.89
C ALA A 16 -3.53 -21.35 -1.62
N ASN A 17 -2.28 -20.93 -1.82
CA ASN A 17 -1.29 -21.70 -2.60
C ASN A 17 0.16 -21.53 -2.13
N GLY A 18 0.38 -20.89 -0.97
CA GLY A 18 1.71 -20.62 -0.41
C GLY A 18 2.58 -19.68 -1.22
N GLN A 19 2.08 -19.07 -2.32
CA GLN A 19 2.90 -18.25 -3.18
C GLN A 19 3.30 -16.95 -2.48
N PRO A 20 4.60 -16.60 -2.44
CA PRO A 20 5.03 -15.31 -1.95
C PRO A 20 4.53 -14.22 -2.90
N VAL A 21 4.09 -13.11 -2.31
CA VAL A 21 3.74 -11.90 -3.03
C VAL A 21 4.79 -10.87 -2.62
N GLU A 22 5.64 -10.49 -3.57
CA GLU A 22 6.58 -9.39 -3.36
C GLU A 22 5.81 -8.07 -3.30
N LEU A 23 6.00 -7.35 -2.21
CA LEU A 23 5.34 -6.08 -1.91
C LEU A 23 6.36 -4.94 -1.96
N SER A 24 7.25 -5.04 -2.95
CA SER A 24 8.35 -4.10 -3.15
C SER A 24 7.83 -2.70 -3.46
N GLY A 25 8.64 -1.71 -3.07
CA GLY A 25 8.40 -0.31 -3.41
C GLY A 25 9.73 0.40 -3.65
N ASP A 26 9.63 1.71 -3.82
CA ASP A 26 10.75 2.58 -4.17
C ASP A 26 11.52 3.09 -2.93
N ALA A 27 10.94 2.94 -1.73
CA ALA A 27 11.49 3.47 -0.47
C ALA A 27 10.95 2.69 0.75
N PRO A 28 11.54 2.88 1.95
CA PRO A 28 11.04 2.29 3.18
C PRO A 28 9.55 2.59 3.42
N ILE A 29 8.85 1.60 3.96
CA ILE A 29 7.42 1.70 4.30
C ILE A 29 7.26 2.61 5.52
N SER A 30 6.35 3.58 5.42
CA SER A 30 5.88 4.36 6.57
C SER A 30 4.56 3.81 7.12
N GLN A 31 3.66 3.35 6.24
CA GLN A 31 2.38 2.73 6.60
C GLN A 31 1.96 1.71 5.55
N LEU A 32 1.28 0.65 5.98
CA LEU A 32 0.73 -0.39 5.13
C LEU A 32 -0.69 -0.75 5.57
N ASP A 33 -1.66 -0.59 4.68
CA ASP A 33 -3.05 -0.98 4.94
C ASP A 33 -3.59 -1.87 3.81
N VAL A 34 -4.57 -2.72 4.12
CA VAL A 34 -5.18 -3.64 3.16
C VAL A 34 -6.70 -3.53 3.22
N TYR A 35 -7.32 -3.32 2.07
CA TYR A 35 -8.78 -3.35 1.91
C TYR A 35 -9.16 -4.11 0.64
N GLY A 36 -9.97 -5.17 0.79
CA GLY A 36 -10.42 -5.98 -0.36
C GLY A 36 -9.23 -6.55 -1.12
N LYS A 37 -9.11 -6.21 -2.41
CA LYS A 37 -8.00 -6.64 -3.28
C LYS A 37 -6.83 -5.65 -3.30
N GLY A 38 -6.98 -4.49 -2.65
CA GLY A 38 -5.98 -3.43 -2.62
C GLY A 38 -5.11 -3.49 -1.37
N MET A 39 -3.81 -3.41 -1.58
CA MET A 39 -2.84 -3.07 -0.55
C MET A 39 -2.29 -1.68 -0.84
N TYR A 40 -2.20 -0.85 0.19
CA TYR A 40 -1.79 0.55 0.11
C TYR A 40 -0.50 0.73 0.91
N ARG A 41 0.61 0.93 0.20
CA ARG A 41 1.97 1.06 0.75
C ARG A 41 2.37 2.53 0.70
N ALA A 42 2.24 3.23 1.83
CA ALA A 42 2.80 4.57 1.97
C ALA A 42 4.30 4.47 2.27
N GLN A 43 5.06 5.36 1.64
CA GLN A 43 6.52 5.31 1.60
C GLN A 43 7.09 6.61 2.17
N ARG A 44 8.24 6.49 2.85
CA ARG A 44 8.99 7.62 3.43
C ARG A 44 9.50 8.66 2.43
N ASN A 45 9.43 8.36 1.13
CA ASN A 45 9.75 9.32 0.06
C ASN A 45 8.54 10.18 -0.38
N GLY A 46 7.45 10.21 0.40
CA GLY A 46 6.27 11.02 0.07
C GLY A 46 5.41 10.46 -1.05
N THR A 47 5.34 9.13 -1.17
CA THR A 47 4.48 8.48 -2.16
C THR A 47 3.66 7.35 -1.55
N LEU A 48 2.51 7.08 -2.14
CA LEU A 48 1.67 5.92 -1.83
C LEU A 48 1.45 5.08 -3.08
N LEU A 49 1.67 3.77 -2.96
CA LEU A 49 1.43 2.78 -4.00
C LEU A 49 0.16 1.98 -3.67
N GLY A 50 -0.76 1.89 -4.63
CA GLY A 50 -1.89 0.96 -4.59
C GLY A 50 -1.56 -0.29 -5.40
N ILE A 51 -1.54 -1.46 -4.77
CA ILE A 51 -1.11 -2.73 -5.37
C ILE A 51 -2.26 -3.73 -5.29
N ASN A 52 -2.52 -4.44 -6.40
CA ASN A 52 -3.47 -5.55 -6.42
C ASN A 52 -2.81 -6.80 -5.82
N ILE A 53 -3.31 -7.27 -4.68
CA ILE A 53 -2.71 -8.41 -3.95
C ILE A 53 -2.91 -9.76 -4.63
N LEU A 54 -3.86 -9.86 -5.56
CA LEU A 54 -4.10 -11.11 -6.30
C LEU A 54 -3.09 -11.28 -7.43
N THR A 55 -2.64 -10.17 -8.03
CA THR A 55 -1.74 -10.17 -9.19
C THR A 55 -0.35 -9.63 -8.90
N ALA A 56 -0.11 -9.10 -7.70
CA ALA A 56 1.12 -8.38 -7.33
C ALA A 56 1.46 -7.18 -8.23
N LYS A 57 0.47 -6.59 -8.92
CA LYS A 57 0.70 -5.49 -9.88
C LYS A 57 0.34 -4.14 -9.28
N PRO A 58 1.14 -3.09 -9.51
CA PRO A 58 0.74 -1.73 -9.14
C PRO A 58 -0.47 -1.31 -9.98
N ALA A 59 -1.45 -0.71 -9.32
CA ALA A 59 -2.65 -0.15 -9.94
C ALA A 59 -2.58 1.37 -10.03
N PHE A 60 -1.97 2.05 -9.05
CA PHE A 60 -1.72 3.48 -9.09
C PHE A 60 -0.58 3.90 -8.15
N ARG A 61 -0.11 5.13 -8.35
CA ARG A 61 0.82 5.84 -7.45
C ARG A 61 0.33 7.27 -7.23
N VAL A 62 0.45 7.78 -6.01
CA VAL A 62 0.12 9.16 -5.64
C VAL A 62 1.29 9.78 -4.88
N THR A 63 1.57 11.06 -5.14
CA THR A 63 2.50 11.86 -4.34
C THR A 63 1.75 12.42 -3.13
N THR A 64 2.16 12.03 -1.93
CA THR A 64 1.65 12.58 -0.66
C THR A 64 2.54 13.73 -0.17
N GLY A 65 3.84 13.70 -0.50
CA GLY A 65 4.82 14.71 -0.08
C GLY A 65 4.99 14.79 1.45
N ALA A 66 4.87 13.66 2.15
CA ALA A 66 5.11 13.54 3.60
C ALA A 66 5.99 12.32 3.90
N ASP A 67 6.73 12.35 4.99
CA ASP A 67 7.57 11.22 5.39
C ASP A 67 6.73 10.16 6.11
N LEU A 68 5.96 10.59 7.11
CA LEU A 68 5.10 9.71 7.91
C LEU A 68 3.65 9.75 7.46
N HIS A 69 2.99 8.62 7.69
CA HIS A 69 1.60 8.40 7.35
C HIS A 69 0.94 7.62 8.48
N GLU A 70 -0.28 8.00 8.82
CA GLU A 70 -1.14 7.21 9.69
C GLU A 70 -1.95 6.21 8.85
N SER A 71 -2.64 5.28 9.52
CA SER A 71 -3.52 4.34 8.83
C SER A 71 -4.48 5.06 7.88
N THR A 72 -4.55 4.59 6.65
CA THR A 72 -5.53 5.07 5.68
C THR A 72 -6.95 4.75 6.16
N LEU A 73 -7.95 5.45 5.62
CA LEU A 73 -9.36 5.11 5.81
C LEU A 73 -9.98 4.80 4.46
N LYS A 74 -10.93 3.87 4.41
CA LYS A 74 -11.68 3.57 3.19
C LYS A 74 -13.15 3.91 3.36
N THR A 75 -13.68 4.72 2.44
CA THR A 75 -15.12 5.02 2.35
C THR A 75 -15.58 4.89 0.91
N GLY A 76 -16.53 3.99 0.65
CA GLY A 76 -16.98 3.68 -0.71
C GLY A 76 -15.81 3.31 -1.63
N ASP A 77 -15.62 4.09 -2.69
CA ASP A 77 -14.53 3.96 -3.66
C ASP A 77 -13.41 5.00 -3.46
N MET A 78 -13.29 5.55 -2.25
CA MET A 78 -12.26 6.52 -1.88
C MET A 78 -11.39 5.98 -0.75
N LEU A 79 -10.08 6.19 -0.90
CA LEU A 79 -9.09 6.04 0.14
C LEU A 79 -8.75 7.43 0.68
N ILE A 80 -8.81 7.60 2.00
CA ILE A 80 -8.31 8.80 2.69
C ILE A 80 -6.91 8.47 3.18
N VAL A 81 -5.92 9.21 2.67
CA VAL A 81 -4.53 9.09 3.05
C VAL A 81 -4.22 10.15 4.10
N GLN A 82 -3.88 9.68 5.30
CA GLN A 82 -3.47 10.53 6.41
C GLN A 82 -1.95 10.70 6.36
N ALA A 83 -1.51 11.87 5.92
CA ALA A 83 -0.11 12.22 5.77
C ALA A 83 0.20 13.42 6.69
N GLU A 84 1.46 13.61 7.08
CA GLU A 84 1.83 14.73 7.98
C GLU A 84 1.28 16.07 7.48
N GLY A 85 0.42 16.68 8.31
CA GLY A 85 -0.21 17.98 8.04
C GLY A 85 -1.24 18.00 6.91
N LYS A 86 -1.67 16.86 6.35
CA LYS A 86 -2.64 16.83 5.24
C LYS A 86 -3.47 15.54 5.14
N LEU A 87 -4.66 15.67 4.56
CA LEU A 87 -5.51 14.55 4.17
C LEU A 87 -5.66 14.54 2.65
N LEU A 88 -5.36 13.43 2.00
CA LEU A 88 -5.56 13.26 0.56
C LEU A 88 -6.69 12.26 0.28
N GLY A 89 -7.61 12.62 -0.60
CA GLY A 89 -8.59 11.68 -1.15
C GLY A 89 -8.07 11.06 -2.44
N VAL A 90 -8.02 9.74 -2.51
CA VAL A 90 -7.60 8.99 -3.70
C VAL A 90 -8.71 8.05 -4.13
N LYS A 91 -9.16 8.17 -5.39
CA LYS A 91 -10.17 7.26 -5.94
C LYS A 91 -9.57 5.87 -6.17
N ILE A 92 -10.22 4.85 -5.63
CA ILE A 92 -9.80 3.45 -5.71
C ILE A 92 -10.29 2.87 -7.06
N PRO A 93 -9.37 2.42 -7.95
CA PRO A 93 -9.76 1.80 -9.22
C PRO A 93 -10.58 0.51 -9.01
N ALA A 94 -11.42 0.17 -9.99
CA ALA A 94 -12.22 -1.06 -9.99
C ALA A 94 -11.39 -2.33 -9.78
N SER A 95 -10.16 -2.35 -10.30
CA SER A 95 -9.24 -3.48 -10.15
C SER A 95 -8.82 -3.77 -8.71
N LEU A 96 -8.98 -2.81 -7.78
CA LEU A 96 -8.64 -2.97 -6.36
C LEU A 96 -9.86 -3.19 -5.45
N ARG A 97 -11.07 -3.12 -6.02
CA ARG A 97 -12.33 -3.29 -5.30
C ARG A 97 -12.78 -4.75 -5.24
#